data_AF-A0AAP0QS49-F1
#
_entry.id   AF-A0AAP0QS49-F1
#
_cell.length_a   1.000
_cell.length_b   1.000
_cell.length_c   1.000
_cell.angle_alpha   90.00
_cell.angle_beta   90.00
_cell.angle_gamma   90.00
#
_symmetry.space_group_name_H-M   'P 1'
#
loop_
_entity.id
_entity.type
_entity.pdbx_description
1 polymer ?
#
loop_
_entity_poly.entity_id
_entity_poly.type
_entity_poly.pdbx_seq_one_letter_code
_entity_poly.pdbx_strand_id
1 'polypeptide(L)'
;MQIEASLWNASWATDGGRMQISLSYAPFEARYRGFDVARCSVDKSSDMNQCYASHYWWNEVRFWELDSNQRRRYQNVRRHHMVYDYCSDTHRYPRPPTECQYS
;
A
#
# COMPACT_ATOMS: atom_id res chain seq x y z
N MET A 1 -1.09 -12.63 8.20
CA MET A 1 -1.46 -11.19 8.07
C MET A 1 -2.97 -11.07 8.22
N GLN A 2 -3.46 -9.95 8.75
CA GLN A 2 -4.89 -9.65 8.89
C GLN A 2 -5.20 -8.35 8.13
N ILE A 3 -6.43 -8.22 7.63
CA ILE A 3 -6.91 -7.00 6.98
C ILE A 3 -7.57 -6.15 8.06
N GLU A 4 -7.10 -4.91 8.22
CA GLU A 4 -7.60 -3.98 9.23
C GLU A 4 -7.97 -2.64 8.57
N ALA A 5 -9.03 -2.00 9.08
CA ALA A 5 -9.42 -0.65 8.70
C ALA A 5 -9.74 0.14 9.97
N SER A 6 -9.22 1.36 10.07
CA SER A 6 -9.40 2.21 11.24
C SER A 6 -9.51 3.68 10.84
N LEU A 7 -10.21 4.46 11.66
CA LEU A 7 -10.26 5.93 11.60
C LEU A 7 -9.82 6.43 12.98
N TRP A 8 -8.72 7.18 13.02
CA TRP A 8 -8.12 7.61 14.29
C TRP A 8 -7.39 8.94 14.15
N ASN A 9 -7.12 9.59 15.28
CA ASN A 9 -6.41 10.87 15.35
C ASN A 9 -4.90 10.67 15.52
N ALA A 10 -4.09 11.26 14.64
CA ALA A 10 -2.63 11.13 14.64
C ALA A 10 -1.94 12.50 14.66
N SER A 11 -0.93 12.65 15.51
CA SER A 11 -0.22 13.93 15.72
C SER A 11 0.59 14.43 14.52
N TRP A 12 0.92 13.54 13.58
CA TRP A 12 1.78 13.82 12.42
C TRP A 12 1.03 13.95 11.10
N ALA A 13 -0.28 13.69 11.07
CA ALA A 13 -1.03 13.43 9.84
C ALA A 13 -1.08 14.62 8.85
N THR A 14 -1.30 15.83 9.35
CA THR A 14 -1.51 17.01 8.49
C THR A 14 -0.35 17.97 8.60
N ASP A 15 0.28 18.27 7.46
CA ASP A 15 1.42 19.18 7.34
C ASP A 15 2.56 18.85 8.33
N GLY A 16 2.89 17.56 8.44
CA GLY A 16 3.90 17.06 9.38
C GLY A 16 3.54 17.26 10.86
N GLY A 17 2.25 17.43 11.17
CA GLY A 17 1.74 17.68 12.52
C GLY A 17 1.58 19.16 12.89
N ARG A 18 1.85 20.08 11.97
CA ARG A 18 1.64 21.52 12.19
C ARG A 18 0.17 21.90 12.30
N MET A 19 -0.72 21.12 11.68
CA MET A 19 -2.16 21.33 11.76
C MET A 19 -2.81 20.19 12.55
N GLN A 20 -3.40 20.53 13.70
CA GLN A 20 -4.10 19.59 14.56
C GLN A 20 -5.59 19.52 14.22
N ILE A 21 -6.23 18.40 14.55
CA ILE A 21 -7.67 18.21 14.37
C ILE A 21 -8.46 19.19 15.25
N SER A 22 -9.53 19.77 14.70
CA SER A 22 -10.50 20.50 15.50
C SER A 22 -11.74 19.64 15.72
N LEU A 23 -11.99 19.23 16.96
CA LEU A 23 -13.13 18.39 17.35
C LEU A 23 -14.48 19.09 17.16
N SER A 24 -14.49 20.41 16.93
CA SER A 24 -15.69 21.16 16.54
C SER A 24 -16.33 20.68 15.23
N TYR A 25 -15.54 20.05 14.35
CA TYR A 25 -16.01 19.51 13.06
C TYR A 25 -16.47 18.06 13.13
N ALA A 26 -16.54 17.47 14.33
CA ALA A 26 -17.05 16.13 14.50
C ALA A 26 -18.55 16.04 14.13
N PRO A 27 -19.05 14.86 13.68
CA PRO A 27 -18.33 13.60 13.56
C PRO A 27 -17.44 13.51 12.32
N PHE A 28 -16.30 12.82 12.46
CA PHE A 28 -15.46 12.41 11.34
C PHE A 28 -15.91 11.03 10.87
N GLU A 29 -16.38 10.91 9.63
CA GLU A 29 -16.95 9.67 9.10
C GLU A 29 -16.13 9.11 7.94
N ALA A 30 -15.77 7.83 8.00
CA ALA A 30 -15.23 7.06 6.89
C ALA A 30 -16.21 5.93 6.53
N ARG A 31 -16.56 5.80 5.25
CA ARG A 31 -17.53 4.81 4.76
C ARG A 31 -16.83 3.84 3.81
N TYR A 32 -16.91 2.55 4.12
CA TYR A 32 -16.25 1.47 3.39
C TYR A 32 -17.29 0.58 2.70
N ARG A 33 -16.96 0.06 1.52
CA ARG A 33 -17.78 -0.89 0.73
C ARG A 33 -16.86 -1.80 -0.07
N GLY A 34 -17.37 -2.94 -0.55
CA GLY A 34 -16.63 -3.88 -1.41
C GLY A 34 -15.60 -4.71 -0.63
N PHE A 35 -16.06 -5.51 0.33
CA PHE A 35 -15.21 -6.34 1.20
C PHE A 35 -14.86 -7.70 0.58
N ASP A 36 -14.74 -7.76 -0.75
CA ASP A 36 -14.40 -9.00 -1.46
C ASP A 36 -12.92 -9.29 -1.30
N VAL A 37 -12.59 -10.40 -0.62
CA VAL A 37 -11.21 -10.79 -0.32
C VAL A 37 -10.92 -12.14 -0.94
N ALA A 38 -10.16 -12.13 -2.04
CA ALA A 38 -9.55 -13.34 -2.58
C ALA A 38 -8.25 -13.61 -1.80
N ARG A 39 -8.18 -14.74 -1.10
CA ARG A 39 -7.07 -15.07 -0.19
C ARG A 39 -6.65 -16.52 -0.28
N CYS A 40 -5.38 -16.77 0.02
CA CYS A 40 -4.93 -18.06 0.50
C CYS A 40 -4.95 -18.07 2.03
N SER A 41 -5.60 -19.08 2.63
CA SER A 41 -5.69 -19.22 4.08
C SER A 41 -4.55 -20.11 4.57
N VAL A 42 -3.65 -19.56 5.38
CA VAL A 42 -2.61 -20.35 6.04
C VAL A 42 -2.92 -20.40 7.53
N ASP A 43 -3.48 -21.52 7.98
CA ASP A 43 -3.60 -21.86 9.40
C ASP A 43 -2.27 -22.45 9.91
N LYS A 44 -2.06 -22.46 11.23
CA LYS A 44 -0.80 -22.93 11.85
C LYS A 44 -0.41 -24.37 11.49
N SER A 45 -1.37 -25.18 11.04
CA SER A 45 -1.20 -26.59 10.63
C SER A 45 -1.14 -26.79 9.10
N SER A 46 -1.29 -25.73 8.31
CA SER A 46 -1.38 -25.82 6.85
C SER A 46 -0.03 -25.60 6.17
N ASP A 47 0.20 -26.33 5.09
CA ASP A 47 1.37 -26.16 4.25
C ASP A 47 1.27 -24.86 3.44
N MET A 48 2.15 -23.90 3.75
CA MET A 48 2.25 -22.61 3.05
C MET A 48 2.44 -22.78 1.54
N ASN A 49 2.98 -23.92 1.08
CA ASN A 49 3.17 -24.18 -0.34
C ASN A 49 1.88 -24.16 -1.15
N GLN A 50 0.73 -24.42 -0.50
CA GLN A 50 -0.57 -24.37 -1.17
C GLN A 50 -0.91 -22.98 -1.72
N CYS A 51 -0.39 -21.90 -1.12
CA CYS A 51 -0.62 -20.55 -1.60
C CYS A 51 0.08 -20.22 -2.92
N TYR A 52 1.08 -21.00 -3.33
CA TYR A 52 1.75 -20.87 -4.62
C TYR A 52 1.07 -21.70 -5.72
N ALA A 53 -0.03 -22.39 -5.40
CA ALA A 53 -0.72 -23.22 -6.37
C ALA A 53 -1.31 -22.38 -7.51
N SER A 54 -1.33 -22.97 -8.71
CA SER A 54 -1.76 -22.32 -9.96
C SER A 54 -3.26 -22.01 -10.05
N HIS A 55 -4.07 -22.56 -9.14
CA HIS A 55 -5.51 -22.25 -9.09
C HIS A 55 -5.81 -20.85 -8.55
N TYR A 56 -4.85 -20.22 -7.87
CA TYR A 56 -4.92 -18.82 -7.51
C TYR A 56 -4.53 -17.95 -8.71
N TRP A 57 -5.47 -17.16 -9.22
CA TRP A 57 -5.28 -16.37 -10.43
C TRP A 57 -4.08 -15.42 -10.34
N TRP A 58 -3.76 -14.88 -9.16
CA TRP A 58 -2.62 -13.96 -8.96
C TRP A 58 -1.26 -14.64 -9.11
N ASN A 59 -1.19 -15.98 -9.09
CA ASN A 59 0.05 -16.71 -9.31
C ASN A 59 0.37 -16.90 -10.80
N GLU A 60 -0.52 -16.55 -11.72
CA GLU A 60 -0.22 -16.63 -13.16
C GLU A 60 0.90 -15.64 -13.54
N VAL A 61 1.80 -16.07 -14.43
CA VAL A 61 3.01 -15.32 -14.85
C VAL A 61 2.68 -13.89 -15.30
N ARG A 62 1.53 -13.68 -15.93
CA ARG A 62 1.09 -12.34 -16.39
C ARG A 62 0.89 -11.32 -15.26
N PHE A 63 0.75 -11.77 -14.01
CA PHE A 63 0.56 -10.90 -12.84
C PHE A 63 1.85 -10.72 -12.02
N TRP A 64 2.97 -11.34 -12.43
CA TRP A 64 4.24 -11.19 -11.72
C TRP A 64 4.87 -9.80 -11.93
N GLU A 65 4.51 -9.15 -13.03
CA GLU A 65 4.93 -7.79 -13.33
C GLU A 65 3.76 -6.95 -13.84
N LEU A 66 3.90 -5.63 -13.72
CA LEU A 66 2.99 -4.70 -14.38
C LEU A 66 3.19 -4.76 -15.90
N ASP A 67 2.08 -4.81 -16.63
CA ASP A 67 2.08 -4.64 -18.07
C ASP A 67 2.51 -3.22 -18.48
N SER A 68 2.75 -3.00 -19.77
CA SER A 68 3.26 -1.72 -20.29
C SER A 68 2.33 -0.54 -20.03
N ASN A 69 1.01 -0.74 -20.05
CA ASN A 69 0.02 0.29 -19.80
C ASN A 69 -0.09 0.60 -18.30
N GLN A 70 -0.12 -0.42 -17.46
CA GLN A 70 -0.07 -0.30 -16.00
C GLN A 70 1.20 0.45 -15.56
N ARG A 71 2.36 0.10 -16.13
CA ARG A 71 3.64 0.77 -15.85
C ARG A 71 3.61 2.23 -16.27
N ARG A 72 3.02 2.56 -17.42
CA ARG A 72 2.84 3.95 -17.86
C ARG A 72 1.94 4.75 -16.91
N ARG A 73 0.85 4.16 -16.42
CA ARG A 73 -0.05 4.79 -15.44
C ARG A 73 0.65 5.03 -14.11
N TYR A 74 1.37 4.03 -13.61
CA TYR A 74 2.20 4.14 -12.41
C TYR A 74 3.21 5.28 -12.51
N GLN A 75 3.97 5.36 -13.62
CA GLN A 75 4.93 6.43 -13.87
C GLN A 75 4.25 7.81 -13.96
N ASN A 76 3.06 7.89 -14.55
CA ASN A 76 2.31 9.15 -14.62
C ASN A 76 1.93 9.64 -13.21
N VAL A 77 1.42 8.75 -12.35
CA VAL A 77 1.09 9.09 -10.96
C VAL A 77 2.32 9.55 -10.20
N ARG A 78 3.44 8.83 -10.32
CA ARG A 78 4.71 9.22 -9.68
C ARG A 78 5.20 10.59 -10.13
N ARG A 79 5.09 10.91 -11.42
CA ARG A 79 5.57 12.19 -11.96
C ARG A 79 4.70 13.39 -11.59
N HIS A 80 3.39 13.20 -11.47
CA HIS A 80 2.46 14.34 -11.38
C HIS A 80 1.73 14.45 -10.03
N HIS A 81 1.70 13.40 -9.21
CA HIS A 81 0.89 13.36 -7.99
C HIS A 81 1.66 12.94 -6.73
N MET A 82 2.90 12.45 -6.86
CA MET A 82 3.70 12.03 -5.71
C MET A 82 4.40 13.23 -5.07
N VAL A 83 4.11 13.48 -3.80
CA VAL A 83 4.67 14.61 -3.03
C VAL A 83 5.79 14.19 -2.08
N TYR A 84 5.93 12.91 -1.78
CA TYR A 84 6.98 12.34 -0.95
C TYR A 84 7.33 10.93 -1.44
N ASP A 85 8.61 10.60 -1.47
CA ASP A 85 9.13 9.27 -1.77
C ASP A 85 10.41 9.01 -0.97
N TYR A 86 10.36 8.01 -0.09
CA TYR A 86 11.48 7.65 0.78
C TYR A 86 12.72 7.21 -0.02
N CYS A 87 12.55 6.64 -1.22
CA CYS A 87 13.67 6.26 -2.09
C CYS A 87 14.48 7.48 -2.56
N SER A 88 13.85 8.65 -2.64
CA SER A 88 14.48 9.92 -3.03
C SER A 88 14.86 10.82 -1.85
N ASP A 89 14.49 10.44 -0.62
CA ASP A 89 14.77 11.18 0.60
C ASP A 89 16.22 10.93 1.04
N THR A 90 17.16 11.65 0.42
CA THR A 90 18.60 11.51 0.71
C THR A 90 18.99 12.04 2.08
N HIS A 91 18.14 12.86 2.71
CA HIS A 91 18.37 13.33 4.06
C HIS A 91 18.13 12.20 5.07
N ARG A 92 17.04 11.45 4.91
CA ARG A 92 16.73 10.29 5.75
C ARG A 92 17.54 9.05 5.37
N TYR A 93 17.76 8.84 4.07
CA TYR A 93 18.47 7.69 3.51
C TYR A 93 19.62 8.18 2.63
N PRO A 94 20.79 8.50 3.20
CA PRO A 94 21.96 8.94 2.42
C PRO A 94 22.38 7.94 1.33
N ARG A 95 22.06 6.66 1.53
CA ARG A 95 22.08 5.63 0.51
C ARG A 95 20.68 5.04 0.38
N PRO A 96 20.08 5.05 -0.82
CA PRO A 96 18.77 4.46 -1.02
C PRO A 96 18.74 2.98 -0.63
N PRO A 97 17.65 2.50 -0.02
CA PRO A 97 17.40 1.07 0.19
C PRO A 97 17.46 0.27 -1.12
N THR A 98 17.84 -1.01 -1.05
CA THR A 98 18.17 -1.83 -2.23
C THR A 98 16.96 -2.09 -3.14
N GLU A 99 15.77 -2.14 -2.57
CA GLU A 99 14.52 -2.32 -3.31
C GLU A 99 14.20 -1.15 -4.23
N CYS A 100 14.70 0.06 -3.93
CA CYS A 100 14.43 1.27 -4.73
C CYS A 100 14.94 1.18 -6.18
N GLN A 101 15.80 0.21 -6.49
CA GLN A 101 16.28 -0.05 -7.85
C GLN A 101 15.24 -0.76 -8.74
N TYR A 102 14.25 -1.40 -8.12
CA TYR A 102 13.22 -2.19 -8.79
C TYR A 102 11.85 -1.47 -8.82
N SER A 103 11.79 -0.27 -8.24
CA SER A 103 10.59 0.53 -7.99
C SER A 103 10.28 1.59 -9.05
#